data_AF-A0A3A6QFF7-F1
#
_entry.id   AF-A0A3A6QFF7-F1
#
_cell.length_a   1.000
_cell.length_b   1.000
_cell.length_c   1.000
_cell.angle_alpha   90.00
_cell.angle_beta   90.00
_cell.angle_gamma   90.00
#
_symmetry.space_group_name_H-M   'P 1'
#
loop_
_entity.id
_entity.type
_entity.pdbx_description
1 polymer ?
#
loop_
_entity_poly.entity_id
_entity_poly.type
_entity_poly.pdbx_seq_one_letter_code
_entity_poly.pdbx_strand_id
1 'polypeptide(L)'
;MTRKYKKKLIDEYYLQDAELAGSFENAIDQLLKNDIRITKNRLKNETKFKSAQLDAFYRFHCKEKKARIEMNCTLLDKKIWKYKAEKAGKTVSQLVAESLHQTYIVVPFTDKTRKEMQQVINERVRFNSLLNQAVKWCNTHKSGVEAIQILLELNQLNKAFEQHDLRVMSILAEPLVDHKFRVARVDPLDVQSWR
;
A
#
# COMPACT_ATOMS: atom_id res chain seq x y z
N MET A 1 -7.26 19.47 -23.47
CA MET A 1 -7.35 17.99 -23.32
C MET A 1 -5.99 17.35 -23.61
N THR A 2 -5.32 16.77 -22.61
CA THR A 2 -4.00 16.16 -22.78
C THR A 2 -4.06 14.82 -23.51
N ARG A 3 -2.99 14.46 -24.23
CA ARG A 3 -2.87 13.23 -25.05
C ARG A 3 -3.18 11.94 -24.26
N LYS A 4 -2.89 11.95 -22.95
CA LYS A 4 -3.18 10.87 -21.99
C LYS A 4 -4.68 10.65 -21.77
N TYR A 5 -5.46 11.74 -21.72
CA TYR A 5 -6.91 11.70 -21.53
C TYR A 5 -7.64 11.14 -22.76
N LYS A 6 -7.22 11.55 -23.96
CA LYS A 6 -7.75 11.02 -25.23
C LYS A 6 -7.51 9.51 -25.36
N LYS A 7 -6.33 9.03 -24.93
CA LYS A 7 -5.99 7.59 -24.99
C LYS A 7 -6.84 6.75 -24.04
N LYS A 8 -7.14 7.27 -22.84
CA LYS A 8 -7.99 6.60 -21.86
C LYS A 8 -9.44 6.47 -22.33
N LEU A 9 -10.00 7.53 -22.93
CA LEU A 9 -11.34 7.53 -23.53
C LEU A 9 -11.46 6.52 -24.67
N ILE A 10 -10.42 6.38 -25.49
CA ILE A 10 -10.37 5.40 -26.57
C ILE A 10 -10.31 3.96 -26.02
N ASP A 11 -9.51 3.74 -24.96
CA ASP A 11 -9.41 2.44 -24.31
C ASP A 11 -10.76 2.03 -23.66
N GLU A 12 -11.44 2.95 -22.98
CA GLU A 12 -12.76 2.72 -22.35
C GLU A 12 -13.87 2.45 -23.39
N TYR A 13 -13.84 3.13 -24.54
CA TYR A 13 -14.80 2.91 -25.63
C TYR A 13 -14.77 1.48 -26.17
N TYR A 14 -13.57 0.91 -26.36
CA TYR A 14 -13.45 -0.46 -26.88
C TYR A 14 -13.77 -1.52 -25.83
N LEU A 15 -13.46 -1.27 -24.55
CA LEU A 15 -13.73 -2.23 -23.46
C LEU A 15 -15.23 -2.37 -23.15
N GLN A 16 -16.07 -1.41 -23.54
CA GLN A 16 -17.52 -1.48 -23.38
C GLN A 16 -18.23 -2.29 -24.49
N ASP A 17 -17.52 -2.63 -25.56
CA ASP A 17 -18.06 -3.42 -26.67
C ASP A 17 -17.99 -4.92 -26.33
N ALA A 18 -19.14 -5.49 -26.01
CA ALA A 18 -19.28 -6.88 -25.58
C ALA A 18 -18.91 -7.90 -26.68
N GLU A 19 -19.11 -7.57 -27.95
CA GLU A 19 -18.77 -8.47 -29.06
C GLU A 19 -17.25 -8.55 -29.27
N LEU A 20 -16.57 -7.40 -29.17
CA LEU A 20 -15.12 -7.33 -29.24
C LEU A 20 -14.47 -7.99 -28.02
N ALA A 21 -15.03 -7.80 -26.82
CA ALA A 21 -14.57 -8.45 -25.61
C ALA A 21 -14.66 -9.98 -25.73
N GLY A 22 -15.82 -10.50 -26.13
CA GLY A 22 -16.02 -11.94 -26.32
C GLY A 22 -15.12 -12.53 -27.41
N SER A 23 -14.87 -11.80 -28.50
CA SER A 23 -13.93 -12.22 -29.55
C SER A 23 -12.48 -12.29 -29.05
N PHE A 24 -12.09 -11.38 -28.16
CA PHE A 24 -10.76 -11.36 -27.57
C PHE A 24 -10.55 -12.49 -26.55
N GLU A 25 -11.55 -12.74 -25.69
CA GLU A 25 -11.53 -13.84 -24.73
C GLU A 25 -11.50 -15.20 -25.42
N ASN A 26 -12.34 -15.41 -26.45
CA ASN A 26 -12.33 -16.62 -27.26
C ASN A 26 -10.96 -16.87 -27.92
N ALA A 27 -10.28 -15.82 -28.39
CA ALA A 27 -8.95 -15.95 -28.95
C ALA A 27 -7.89 -16.34 -27.89
N ILE A 28 -8.03 -15.85 -26.66
CA ILE A 28 -7.19 -16.30 -25.54
C ILE A 28 -7.45 -17.77 -25.25
N ASP A 29 -8.71 -18.18 -25.14
CA ASP A 29 -9.08 -19.56 -24.83
C ASP A 29 -8.59 -20.55 -25.90
N GLN A 30 -8.67 -20.18 -27.18
CA GLN A 30 -8.12 -20.99 -28.27
C GLN A 30 -6.60 -21.12 -28.19
N LEU A 31 -5.89 -20.03 -27.89
CA LEU A 31 -4.43 -20.07 -27.73
C LEU A 31 -4.02 -20.91 -26.52
N LEU A 32 -4.77 -20.86 -25.42
CA LEU A 32 -4.55 -21.68 -24.23
C LEU A 32 -4.81 -23.17 -24.50
N LYS A 33 -5.91 -23.50 -25.20
CA LYS A 33 -6.22 -24.90 -25.58
C LYS A 33 -5.14 -25.54 -26.43
N ASN A 34 -4.43 -24.75 -27.22
CA ASN A 34 -3.36 -25.21 -28.10
C ASN A 34 -1.96 -25.13 -27.47
N ASP A 35 -1.86 -24.78 -26.18
CA ASP A 35 -0.59 -24.55 -25.45
C ASP A 35 0.33 -23.52 -26.14
N ILE A 36 -0.26 -22.53 -26.81
CA ILE A 36 0.47 -21.49 -27.54
C ILE A 36 0.67 -20.28 -26.64
N ARG A 37 1.91 -19.79 -26.57
CA ARG A 37 2.25 -18.58 -25.81
C ARG A 37 1.48 -17.36 -26.32
N ILE A 38 0.71 -16.74 -25.41
CA ILE A 38 -0.04 -15.51 -25.66
C ILE A 38 0.93 -14.35 -25.89
N THR A 39 0.90 -13.78 -27.09
CA THR A 39 1.65 -12.58 -27.46
C THR A 39 0.77 -11.64 -28.25
N LYS A 40 1.05 -10.34 -28.19
CA LYS A 40 0.29 -9.31 -28.89
C LYS A 40 0.20 -9.56 -30.39
N ASN A 41 1.30 -9.99 -31.04
CA ASN A 41 1.30 -10.30 -32.47
C ASN A 41 0.42 -11.51 -32.81
N ARG A 42 0.38 -12.53 -31.95
CA ARG A 42 -0.48 -13.70 -32.15
C ARG A 42 -1.95 -13.34 -31.98
N LEU A 43 -2.29 -12.62 -30.92
CA LEU A 43 -3.65 -12.12 -30.71
C LEU A 43 -4.12 -11.22 -31.86
N LYS A 44 -3.22 -10.39 -32.43
CA LYS A 44 -3.53 -9.59 -33.63
C LYS A 44 -3.93 -10.45 -34.82
N ASN A 45 -3.24 -11.57 -35.02
CA ASN A 45 -3.47 -12.45 -36.17
C ASN A 45 -4.75 -13.27 -36.00
N GLU A 46 -5.06 -13.71 -34.77
CA GLU A 46 -6.28 -14.46 -34.46
C GLU A 46 -7.53 -13.59 -34.48
N THR A 47 -7.49 -12.42 -33.84
CA THR A 47 -8.69 -11.55 -33.73
C THR A 47 -8.87 -10.61 -34.92
N LYS A 48 -7.82 -10.41 -35.74
CA LYS A 48 -7.76 -9.41 -36.82
C LYS A 48 -8.09 -7.97 -36.35
N PHE A 49 -7.91 -7.68 -35.06
CA PHE A 49 -8.21 -6.36 -34.50
C PHE A 49 -7.31 -5.27 -35.06
N LYS A 50 -7.87 -4.04 -35.13
CA LYS A 50 -7.07 -2.84 -35.37
C LYS A 50 -6.10 -2.64 -34.21
N SER A 51 -4.93 -2.05 -34.48
CA SER A 51 -3.87 -1.91 -33.47
C SER A 51 -4.34 -1.18 -32.20
N ALA A 52 -5.25 -0.21 -32.32
CA ALA A 52 -5.79 0.53 -31.17
C ALA A 52 -6.72 -0.33 -30.30
N GLN A 53 -7.57 -1.16 -30.91
CA GLN A 53 -8.45 -2.11 -30.22
C GLN A 53 -7.63 -3.14 -29.46
N LEU A 54 -6.67 -3.76 -30.15
CA LEU A 54 -5.79 -4.75 -29.55
C LEU A 54 -4.97 -4.17 -28.40
N ASP A 55 -4.47 -2.94 -28.53
CA ASP A 55 -3.76 -2.23 -27.46
C ASP A 55 -4.61 -2.07 -26.20
N ALA A 56 -5.89 -1.72 -26.35
CA ALA A 56 -6.82 -1.52 -25.24
C ALA A 56 -7.08 -2.84 -24.51
N PHE A 57 -7.50 -3.88 -25.23
CA PHE A 57 -7.79 -5.21 -24.66
C PHE A 57 -6.55 -5.88 -24.09
N TYR A 58 -5.41 -5.84 -24.79
CA TYR A 58 -4.16 -6.44 -24.30
C TYR A 58 -3.68 -5.78 -23.01
N ARG A 59 -3.81 -4.45 -22.88
CA ARG A 59 -3.45 -3.75 -21.63
C ARG A 59 -4.35 -4.11 -20.45
N PHE A 60 -5.63 -4.34 -20.70
CA PHE A 60 -6.60 -4.65 -19.67
C PHE A 60 -6.47 -6.11 -19.20
N HIS A 61 -6.46 -7.05 -20.14
CA HIS A 61 -6.49 -8.49 -19.84
C HIS A 61 -5.09 -9.11 -19.68
N CYS A 62 -4.08 -8.63 -20.40
CA CYS A 62 -2.75 -9.26 -20.44
C CYS A 62 -1.69 -8.31 -19.85
N LYS A 63 -1.60 -8.24 -18.51
CA LYS A 63 -0.62 -7.44 -17.71
C LYS A 63 0.61 -6.96 -18.52
N GLU A 64 0.48 -5.82 -19.18
CA GLU A 64 1.56 -5.27 -20.00
C GLU A 64 2.60 -4.66 -19.06
N LYS A 65 3.88 -5.02 -19.23
CA LYS A 65 4.99 -4.37 -18.50
C LYS A 65 5.09 -2.91 -18.98
N LYS A 66 4.50 -1.98 -18.24
CA LYS A 66 4.42 -0.56 -18.62
C LYS A 66 5.72 0.22 -18.43
N ALA A 67 6.65 -0.32 -17.64
CA ALA A 67 7.91 0.33 -17.31
C ALA A 67 9.05 -0.68 -17.24
N ARG A 68 10.24 -0.26 -17.68
CA ARG A 68 11.50 -0.97 -17.48
C ARG A 68 12.21 -0.31 -16.30
N ILE A 69 12.48 -1.10 -15.27
CA ILE A 69 13.28 -0.67 -14.11
C ILE A 69 14.65 -1.35 -14.26
N GLU A 70 15.70 -0.56 -14.27
CA GLU A 70 17.07 -1.03 -14.25
C GLU A 70 17.66 -0.78 -12.87
N MET A 71 18.31 -1.79 -12.30
CA MET A 71 18.89 -1.72 -10.97
C MET A 71 20.34 -2.17 -11.04
N ASN A 72 21.24 -1.32 -10.57
CA ASN A 72 22.62 -1.71 -10.34
C ASN A 72 22.66 -2.66 -9.15
N CYS A 73 23.36 -3.79 -9.30
CA CYS A 73 23.53 -4.77 -8.23
C CYS A 73 24.95 -5.35 -8.30
N THR A 74 25.46 -5.81 -7.15
CA THR A 74 26.75 -6.49 -7.11
C THR A 74 26.63 -7.89 -7.71
N LEU A 75 27.77 -8.51 -8.02
CA LEU A 75 27.79 -9.88 -8.52
C LEU A 75 27.23 -10.89 -7.49
N LEU A 76 27.43 -10.61 -6.19
CA LEU A 76 26.88 -11.41 -5.09
C LEU A 76 25.35 -11.31 -5.05
N ASP A 77 24.80 -10.08 -5.09
CA ASP A 77 23.35 -9.84 -5.08
C ASP A 77 22.66 -10.55 -6.24
N LYS A 78 23.24 -10.45 -7.44
CA LYS A 78 22.71 -11.11 -8.63
C LYS A 78 22.64 -12.63 -8.47
N LYS A 79 23.64 -13.26 -7.84
CA LYS A 79 23.64 -14.71 -7.56
C LYS A 79 22.58 -15.08 -6.53
N ILE A 80 22.44 -14.30 -5.46
CA ILE A 80 21.41 -14.52 -4.42
C ILE A 80 20.00 -14.41 -5.02
N TRP A 81 19.75 -13.39 -5.84
CA TRP A 81 18.44 -13.18 -6.46
C TRP A 81 18.08 -14.31 -7.43
N LYS A 82 19.04 -14.78 -8.24
CA LYS A 82 18.85 -15.94 -9.11
C LYS A 82 18.48 -17.19 -8.31
N TYR A 83 19.25 -17.50 -7.26
CA TYR A 83 18.99 -18.65 -6.40
C TYR A 83 17.60 -18.62 -5.75
N LYS A 84 17.19 -17.45 -5.24
CA LYS A 84 15.85 -17.26 -4.66
C LYS A 84 14.75 -17.40 -5.71
N ALA A 85 14.96 -16.88 -6.92
CA ALA A 85 14.00 -16.96 -8.01
C ALA A 85 13.81 -18.41 -8.48
N GLU A 86 14.90 -19.16 -8.65
CA GLU A 86 14.89 -20.58 -9.00
C GLU A 86 14.13 -21.42 -7.96
N LYS A 87 14.43 -21.23 -6.66
CA LYS A 87 13.69 -21.89 -5.58
C LYS A 87 12.19 -21.59 -5.57
N ALA A 88 11.81 -20.41 -6.04
CA ALA A 88 10.41 -19.99 -6.13
C ALA A 88 9.74 -20.36 -7.47
N GLY A 89 10.46 -20.99 -8.41
CA GLY A 89 9.96 -21.28 -9.76
C GLY A 89 9.66 -20.02 -10.59
N LYS A 90 10.35 -18.91 -10.31
CA LYS A 90 10.11 -17.58 -10.91
C LYS A 90 11.36 -17.06 -11.61
N THR A 91 11.16 -16.10 -12.52
CA THR A 91 12.26 -15.30 -13.06
C THR A 91 12.69 -14.22 -12.06
N VAL A 92 13.95 -13.78 -12.12
CA VAL A 92 14.46 -12.68 -11.28
C VAL A 92 13.59 -11.42 -11.42
N SER A 93 13.14 -11.10 -12.64
CA SER A 93 12.27 -9.95 -12.85
C SER A 93 10.90 -10.08 -12.18
N GLN A 94 10.32 -11.29 -12.14
CA GLN A 94 9.06 -11.54 -11.41
C GLN A 94 9.28 -11.41 -9.92
N LEU A 95 10.35 -12.01 -9.38
CA LEU A 95 10.69 -11.92 -7.96
C LEU A 95 10.85 -10.46 -7.52
N VAL A 96 11.59 -9.65 -8.28
CA VAL A 96 11.82 -8.23 -7.98
C VAL A 96 10.52 -7.42 -8.08
N ALA A 97 9.72 -7.64 -9.13
CA ALA A 97 8.46 -6.94 -9.31
C ALA A 97 7.46 -7.23 -8.18
N GLU A 98 7.34 -8.48 -7.76
CA GLU A 98 6.50 -8.88 -6.64
C GLU A 98 7.02 -8.32 -5.31
N SER A 99 8.35 -8.35 -5.10
CA SER A 99 8.97 -7.79 -3.90
C SER A 99 8.72 -6.29 -3.78
N LEU A 100 8.80 -5.55 -4.89
CA LEU A 100 8.48 -4.11 -4.94
C LEU A 100 7.02 -3.83 -4.57
N HIS A 101 6.09 -4.69 -4.99
CA HIS A 101 4.68 -4.56 -4.59
C HIS A 101 4.42 -4.86 -3.11
N GLN A 102 5.25 -5.70 -2.48
CA GLN A 102 5.14 -6.09 -1.08
C GLN A 102 6.06 -5.29 -0.14
N THR A 103 6.74 -4.26 -0.66
CA THR A 103 7.71 -3.50 0.13
C THR A 103 6.99 -2.61 1.14
N TYR A 104 7.10 -2.94 2.43
CA TYR A 104 6.74 -2.03 3.51
C TYR A 104 7.85 -0.98 3.68
N ILE A 105 7.52 0.27 3.41
CA ILE A 105 8.42 1.39 3.70
C ILE A 105 8.29 1.71 5.18
N VAL A 106 9.23 1.21 5.99
CA VAL A 106 9.34 1.60 7.39
C VAL A 106 10.12 2.92 7.44
N VAL A 107 9.42 4.03 7.66
CA VAL A 107 10.06 5.33 7.89
C VAL A 107 10.43 5.40 9.37
N PRO A 108 11.72 5.39 9.74
CA PRO A 108 12.10 5.49 11.14
C PRO A 108 11.77 6.90 11.66
N PHE A 109 10.93 6.97 12.69
CA PHE A 109 10.77 8.20 13.48
C PHE A 109 12.11 8.63 14.07
N THR A 110 12.34 9.94 14.21
CA THR A 110 13.49 10.42 14.99
C THR A 110 13.41 9.90 16.43
N ASP A 111 14.55 9.77 17.10
CA ASP A 111 14.59 9.40 18.53
C ASP A 111 13.78 10.35 19.41
N LYS A 112 13.62 11.61 18.99
CA LYS A 112 12.77 12.60 19.66
C LYS A 112 11.29 12.20 19.58
N THR A 113 10.76 11.97 18.39
CA THR A 113 9.36 11.54 18.19
C THR A 113 9.08 10.18 18.85
N ARG A 114 10.05 9.25 18.81
CA ARG A 114 9.93 7.97 19.52
C ARG A 114 9.83 8.16 21.04
N LYS A 115 10.67 9.02 21.63
CA LYS A 115 10.62 9.31 23.08
C LYS A 115 9.32 10.00 23.48
N GLU A 116 8.86 10.96 22.70
CA GLU A 116 7.58 11.66 22.94
C GLU A 116 6.39 10.69 22.86
N MET A 117 6.34 9.83 21.84
CA MET A 117 5.32 8.77 21.77
C MET A 117 5.37 7.82 22.97
N GLN A 118 6.56 7.38 23.37
CA GLN A 118 6.70 6.46 24.50
C GLN A 118 6.26 7.10 25.82
N GLN A 119 6.55 8.39 26.02
CA GLN A 119 6.08 9.15 27.17
C GLN A 119 4.55 9.18 27.22
N VAL A 120 3.91 9.52 26.10
CA VAL A 120 2.45 9.59 26.00
C VAL A 120 1.80 8.22 26.25
N ILE A 121 2.38 7.14 25.73
CA ILE A 121 1.93 5.76 25.98
C ILE A 121 2.06 5.41 27.47
N ASN A 122 3.21 5.73 28.08
CA ASN A 122 3.45 5.44 29.50
C ASN A 122 2.50 6.22 30.41
N GLU A 123 2.20 7.48 30.08
CA GLU A 123 1.21 8.31 30.79
C GLU A 123 -0.18 7.67 30.73
N ARG A 124 -0.59 7.15 29.56
CA ARG A 124 -1.86 6.43 29.40
C ARG A 124 -1.93 5.16 30.25
N VAL A 125 -0.87 4.34 30.22
CA VAL A 125 -0.80 3.10 31.02
C VAL A 125 -0.88 3.42 32.52
N ARG A 126 -0.17 4.47 32.97
CA ARG A 126 -0.19 4.92 34.36
C ARG A 126 -1.58 5.42 34.78
N PHE A 127 -2.22 6.23 33.94
CA PHE A 127 -3.56 6.73 34.20
C PHE A 127 -4.58 5.60 34.35
N ASN A 128 -4.60 4.65 33.41
CA ASN A 128 -5.49 3.49 33.46
C ASN A 128 -5.26 2.62 34.71
N SER A 129 -4.00 2.47 35.13
CA SER A 129 -3.66 1.75 36.36
C SER A 129 -4.24 2.44 37.59
N LEU A 130 -4.05 3.76 37.72
CA LEU A 130 -4.57 4.55 38.85
C LEU A 130 -6.10 4.56 38.88
N LEU A 131 -6.75 4.70 37.72
CA LEU A 131 -8.20 4.67 37.60
C LEU A 131 -8.76 3.30 38.03
N ASN A 132 -8.15 2.21 37.58
CA ASN A 132 -8.53 0.87 37.99
C ASN A 132 -8.34 0.64 39.50
N GLN A 133 -7.29 1.20 40.09
CA GLN A 133 -7.09 1.14 41.55
C GLN A 133 -8.16 1.93 42.29
N ALA A 134 -8.52 3.13 41.82
CA ALA A 134 -9.58 3.93 42.40
C ALA A 134 -10.94 3.24 42.32
N VAL A 135 -11.28 2.64 41.17
CA VAL A 135 -12.51 1.84 40.99
C VAL A 135 -12.54 0.66 41.96
N LYS A 136 -11.44 -0.11 42.07
CA LYS A 136 -11.35 -1.22 43.03
C LYS A 136 -11.51 -0.74 44.47
N TRP A 137 -10.86 0.37 44.84
CA TRP A 137 -10.97 0.94 46.18
C TRP A 137 -12.41 1.37 46.49
N CYS A 138 -13.09 2.03 45.55
CA CYS A 138 -14.49 2.43 45.69
C CYS A 138 -15.40 1.23 45.91
N ASN A 139 -15.26 0.18 45.09
CA ASN A 139 -16.05 -1.04 45.20
C ASN A 139 -15.84 -1.78 46.53
N THR A 140 -14.66 -1.62 47.16
CA THR A 140 -14.33 -2.28 48.43
C THR A 140 -14.73 -1.46 49.65
N HIS A 141 -14.66 -0.12 49.61
CA HIS A 141 -14.75 0.73 50.81
C HIS A 141 -15.96 1.67 50.84
N LYS A 142 -16.72 1.79 49.76
CA LYS A 142 -17.87 2.72 49.65
C LYS A 142 -19.10 1.98 49.15
N SER A 143 -20.27 2.25 49.75
CA SER A 143 -21.55 1.67 49.35
C SER A 143 -22.60 2.76 49.11
N GLY A 144 -23.51 2.53 48.16
CA GLY A 144 -24.59 3.47 47.84
C GLY A 144 -24.15 4.68 47.01
N VAL A 145 -24.63 5.87 47.39
CA VAL A 145 -24.57 7.09 46.57
C VAL A 145 -23.14 7.65 46.42
N GLU A 146 -22.29 7.50 47.43
CA GLU A 146 -20.89 7.98 47.40
C GLU A 146 -20.04 7.24 46.35
N ALA A 147 -20.24 5.94 46.20
CA ALA A 147 -19.53 5.14 45.20
C ALA A 147 -19.93 5.56 43.78
N ILE A 148 -21.22 5.85 43.56
CA ILE A 148 -21.73 6.32 42.26
C ILE A 148 -21.11 7.69 41.91
N GLN A 149 -21.02 8.60 42.89
CA GLN A 149 -20.47 9.93 42.65
C GLN A 149 -18.97 9.90 42.33
N ILE A 150 -18.19 9.08 43.03
CA ILE A 150 -16.75 8.92 42.74
C ILE A 150 -16.54 8.25 41.37
N LEU A 151 -17.34 7.23 41.02
CA LEU A 151 -17.27 6.61 39.69
C LEU A 151 -17.64 7.60 38.57
N LEU A 152 -18.57 8.53 38.83
CA LEU A 152 -18.97 9.55 37.86
C LEU A 152 -17.86 10.57 37.61
N GLU A 153 -17.17 11.02 38.68
CA GLU A 153 -16.00 11.90 38.57
C GLU A 153 -14.82 11.21 37.86
N LEU A 154 -14.57 9.92 38.14
CA LEU A 154 -13.57 9.13 37.43
C LEU A 154 -13.89 8.99 35.94
N ASN A 155 -15.17 8.89 35.57
CA ASN A 155 -15.58 8.84 34.17
C ASN A 155 -15.40 10.19 33.48
N GLN A 156 -15.62 11.31 34.17
CA GLN A 156 -15.34 12.65 33.65
C GLN A 156 -13.83 12.86 33.42
N LEU A 157 -12.98 12.40 34.35
CA LEU A 157 -11.54 12.41 34.18
C LEU A 157 -11.09 11.55 33.00
N ASN A 158 -11.70 10.38 32.79
CA ASN A 158 -11.41 9.53 31.64
C ASN A 158 -11.75 10.23 30.30
N LYS A 159 -12.89 10.94 30.24
CA LYS A 159 -13.28 11.74 29.06
C LYS A 159 -12.34 12.92 28.82
N ALA A 160 -11.87 13.60 29.87
CA ALA A 160 -10.84 14.63 29.71
C ALA A 160 -9.52 14.05 29.16
N PHE A 161 -9.22 12.79 29.49
CA PHE A 161 -8.04 12.07 29.00
C PHE A 161 -8.18 11.58 27.54
N GLU A 162 -9.38 11.58 26.94
CA GLU A 162 -9.54 11.36 25.49
C GLU A 162 -8.83 12.46 24.66
N GLN A 163 -8.63 13.65 25.23
CA GLN A 163 -7.82 14.71 24.60
C GLN A 163 -6.34 14.32 24.44
N HIS A 164 -5.87 13.31 25.19
CA HIS A 164 -4.53 12.77 25.06
C HIS A 164 -4.36 11.95 23.77
N ASP A 165 -5.44 11.32 23.27
CA ASP A 165 -5.43 10.63 21.98
C ASP A 165 -5.30 11.65 20.81
N LEU A 166 -5.86 12.86 20.95
CA LEU A 166 -5.65 13.95 19.99
C LEU A 166 -4.18 14.38 19.94
N ARG A 167 -3.48 14.35 21.08
CA ARG A 167 -2.04 14.65 21.15
C ARG A 167 -1.18 13.58 20.48
N VAL A 168 -1.58 12.31 20.57
CA VAL A 168 -0.95 11.23 19.78
C VAL A 168 -1.18 11.46 18.28
N MET A 169 -2.41 11.81 17.90
CA MET A 169 -2.76 12.09 16.50
C MET A 169 -2.01 13.31 15.97
N SER A 170 -1.76 14.35 16.78
CA SER A 170 -0.95 15.50 16.36
C SER A 170 0.53 15.15 16.17
N ILE A 171 1.10 14.31 17.04
CA ILE A 171 2.49 13.81 16.89
C ILE A 171 2.61 12.94 15.62
N LEU A 172 1.56 12.18 15.28
CA LEU A 172 1.49 11.38 14.06
C LEU A 172 1.19 12.17 12.79
N ALA A 173 0.53 13.33 12.90
CA ALA A 173 0.23 14.20 11.76
C ALA A 173 1.49 14.91 11.25
N GLU A 174 2.41 15.30 12.14
CA GLU A 174 3.68 15.95 11.79
C GLU A 174 4.89 15.26 12.48
N PRO A 175 5.19 14.00 12.12
CA PRO A 175 6.29 13.29 12.74
C PRO A 175 7.62 13.88 12.29
N LEU A 176 8.49 14.24 13.24
CA LEU A 176 9.88 14.52 12.95
C LEU A 176 10.54 13.18 12.55
N VAL A 177 10.84 13.07 11.26
CA VAL A 177 11.48 11.90 10.64
C VAL A 177 12.94 12.19 10.35
N ASP A 178 13.82 11.21 10.56
CA ASP A 178 15.23 11.38 10.30
C ASP A 178 15.43 11.50 8.78
N HIS A 179 15.77 12.72 8.33
CA HIS A 179 15.89 13.07 6.91
C HIS A 179 17.03 12.34 6.18
N LYS A 180 17.81 11.48 6.85
CA LYS A 180 18.77 10.58 6.19
C LYS A 180 18.13 9.61 5.21
N PHE A 181 16.84 9.31 5.35
CA PHE A 181 16.08 8.50 4.40
C PHE A 181 15.04 9.37 3.70
N ARG A 182 15.45 10.11 2.65
CA ARG A 182 14.49 10.70 1.72
C ARG A 182 13.61 9.58 1.16
N VAL A 183 12.34 9.53 1.58
CA VAL A 183 11.30 9.09 0.65
C VAL A 183 11.31 10.15 -0.44
N ALA A 184 11.89 9.82 -1.59
CA ALA A 184 11.78 10.67 -2.76
C ALA A 184 10.28 10.75 -3.09
N ARG A 185 9.61 11.82 -2.64
CA ARG A 185 8.42 12.30 -3.35
C ARG A 185 8.93 12.84 -4.68
N VAL A 186 9.20 11.92 -5.60
CA VAL A 186 9.34 12.27 -7.01
C VAL A 186 7.93 12.57 -7.44
N ASP A 187 7.62 13.85 -7.60
CA ASP A 187 6.44 14.23 -8.37
C ASP A 187 6.62 13.59 -9.76
N PRO A 188 5.73 12.68 -10.20
CA PRO A 188 5.91 11.95 -11.46
C PRO A 188 5.95 12.84 -12.71
N LEU A 189 5.84 14.17 -12.54
CA LEU A 189 5.90 15.19 -13.58
C LEU A 189 7.14 16.10 -13.49
N ASP A 190 7.98 15.99 -12.46
CA ASP A 190 9.17 16.84 -12.34
C ASP A 190 10.34 16.29 -13.16
N VAL A 191 10.64 16.97 -14.27
CA VAL A 191 11.66 16.58 -15.25
C VAL A 191 13.07 17.02 -14.80
N GLN A 192 13.20 17.82 -13.75
CA GLN A 192 14.51 18.30 -13.29
C GLN A 192 15.26 17.31 -12.40
N SER A 193 14.60 16.28 -11.85
CA SER A 193 15.24 15.28 -10.99
C SER A 193 15.99 14.17 -11.75
N TRP A 194 16.07 14.25 -13.09
CA TRP A 194 16.66 13.24 -13.97
C TRP A 194 17.98 13.70 -14.64
N ARG A 195 18.71 14.62 -14.01
CA ARG A 195 20.06 15.01 -14.43
C ARG A 195 21.10 14.51 -13.45
#